data_AF-A0A1S3SYX8-F1
#
_entry.id   AF-A0A1S3SYX8-F1
#
_cell.length_a   1.000
_cell.length_b   1.000
_cell.length_c   1.000
_cell.angle_alpha   90.00
_cell.angle_beta   90.00
_cell.angle_gamma   90.00
#
_symmetry.space_group_name_H-M   'P 1'
#
loop_
_entity.id
_entity.type
_entity.pdbx_description
1 polymer ?
#
loop_
_entity_poly.entity_id
_entity_poly.type
_entity_poly.pdbx_seq_one_letter_code
_entity_poly.pdbx_strand_id
1 'polypeptide(L)'
;MTRSNGSSQFNHSWSRPMYFKAEPANTILGKREFHTGIMTTHSSKRKGTVAGRQVTVVDTPGWYVGRITPGNVAQELGRVVSLCSLGPHAILLVVSATGDFRQGKWRTTEERLRQIQAPIWQRTIVLLTH
;
A
#
# COMPACT_ATOMS: atom_id res chain seq x y z
N MET A 1 -33.52 42.01 4.60
CA MET A 1 -32.17 41.51 4.23
C MET A 1 -31.98 40.12 4.81
N THR A 2 -32.27 39.08 4.05
CA THR A 2 -31.84 37.71 4.34
C THR A 2 -31.71 36.97 3.02
N ARG A 3 -30.50 36.56 2.68
CA ARG A 3 -30.25 35.50 1.70
C ARG A 3 -29.02 34.73 2.17
N SER A 4 -29.29 33.49 2.57
CA SER A 4 -28.31 32.41 2.67
C SER A 4 -27.54 32.28 1.35
N ASN A 5 -26.25 32.00 1.42
CA ASN A 5 -25.59 31.21 0.38
C ASN A 5 -24.44 30.42 1.00
N GLY A 6 -24.65 29.11 1.09
CA GLY A 6 -23.56 28.16 1.14
C GLY A 6 -23.03 27.94 -0.27
N SER A 7 -21.73 27.70 -0.36
CA SER A 7 -21.13 26.86 -1.40
C SER A 7 -19.68 26.60 -1.02
N SER A 8 -19.48 25.53 -0.23
CA SER A 8 -18.22 24.82 -0.23
C SER A 8 -18.12 24.10 -1.58
N GLN A 9 -17.31 24.64 -2.48
CA GLN A 9 -16.86 23.94 -3.69
C GLN A 9 -15.35 23.81 -3.62
N PHE A 10 -14.88 22.74 -2.98
CA PHE A 10 -13.56 22.19 -3.28
C PHE A 10 -13.74 21.07 -4.30
N ASN A 11 -13.62 21.44 -5.56
CA ASN A 11 -13.63 20.52 -6.67
C ASN A 11 -12.24 20.53 -7.31
N HIS A 12 -11.41 19.53 -7.01
CA HIS A 12 -10.35 19.08 -7.92
C HIS A 12 -10.05 17.61 -7.63
N SER A 13 -10.49 16.78 -8.58
CA SER A 13 -10.15 15.37 -8.77
C SER A 13 -8.64 15.16 -8.75
N TRP A 14 -8.08 14.82 -7.58
CA TRP A 14 -6.76 14.25 -7.46
C TRP A 14 -6.88 12.77 -7.10
N SER A 15 -6.28 11.93 -7.95
CA SER A 15 -6.09 10.49 -7.82
C SER A 15 -5.94 10.06 -6.36
N ARG A 16 -6.98 9.44 -5.80
CA ARG A 16 -7.01 8.97 -4.41
C ARG A 16 -5.77 8.07 -4.17
N PRO A 17 -4.89 8.42 -3.21
CA PRO A 17 -3.82 7.53 -2.77
C PRO A 17 -4.39 6.16 -2.43
N MET A 18 -3.59 5.10 -2.58
CA MET A 18 -4.03 3.73 -2.34
C MET A 18 -4.20 3.50 -0.82
N TYR A 19 -5.33 3.96 -0.26
CA TYR A 19 -5.71 3.80 1.16
C TYR A 19 -6.03 2.36 1.53
N PHE A 20 -6.16 1.48 0.53
CA PHE A 20 -6.74 0.15 0.66
C PHE A 20 -5.77 -0.93 1.16
N LYS A 21 -4.50 -0.62 1.42
CA LYS A 21 -3.52 -1.62 1.92
C LYS A 21 -3.61 -1.85 3.42
N ALA A 22 -3.87 -0.80 4.19
CA ALA A 22 -3.90 -0.85 5.65
C ALA A 22 -5.07 -1.70 6.17
N GLU A 23 -6.21 -1.68 5.47
CA GLU A 23 -7.39 -2.46 5.83
C GLU A 23 -7.16 -3.98 5.77
N PRO A 24 -6.73 -4.56 4.63
CA PRO A 24 -6.31 -5.95 4.57
C PRO A 24 -5.24 -6.32 5.60
N ALA A 25 -4.27 -5.45 5.85
CA ALA A 25 -3.22 -5.69 6.83
C ALA A 25 -3.79 -5.84 8.25
N ASN A 26 -4.77 -5.02 8.62
CA ASN A 26 -5.51 -5.15 9.87
C ASN A 26 -6.37 -6.41 9.92
N THR A 27 -7.04 -6.74 8.81
CA THR A 27 -7.85 -7.97 8.67
C THR A 27 -6.98 -9.21 8.90
N ILE A 28 -5.79 -9.28 8.30
CA ILE A 28 -4.84 -10.39 8.48
C ILE A 28 -4.45 -10.54 9.95
N LEU A 29 -4.16 -9.43 10.63
CA LEU A 29 -3.77 -9.46 12.04
C LEU A 29 -4.95 -9.69 13.00
N GLY A 30 -6.19 -9.56 12.53
CA GLY A 30 -7.40 -9.63 13.36
C GLY A 30 -7.56 -8.44 14.33
N LYS A 31 -6.81 -7.35 14.12
CA LYS A 31 -6.79 -6.16 14.99
C LYS A 31 -6.37 -4.90 14.24
N ARG A 32 -6.78 -3.74 14.74
CA ARG A 32 -6.46 -2.42 14.17
C ARG A 32 -5.06 -1.96 14.61
N GLU A 33 -4.06 -2.25 13.78
CA GLU A 33 -2.64 -1.94 14.04
C GLU A 33 -2.05 -0.91 13.07
N PHE A 34 -2.67 -0.79 11.89
CA PHE A 34 -2.36 0.19 10.86
C PHE A 34 -3.51 1.19 10.74
N HIS A 35 -3.18 2.46 10.51
CA HIS A 35 -4.17 3.51 10.34
C HIS A 35 -4.80 3.42 8.94
N THR A 36 -6.11 3.29 8.88
CA THR A 36 -6.87 3.27 7.61
C THR A 36 -7.19 4.71 7.18
N GLY A 37 -7.43 4.94 5.88
CA GLY A 37 -7.77 6.27 5.37
C GLY A 37 -6.61 7.29 5.35
N ILE A 38 -5.41 6.89 5.78
CA ILE A 38 -4.18 7.69 5.69
C ILE A 38 -3.22 6.99 4.74
N MET A 39 -2.53 7.77 3.92
CA MET A 39 -1.51 7.23 3.02
C MET A 39 -0.29 6.78 3.82
N THR A 40 0.10 5.51 3.69
CA THR A 40 1.37 5.01 4.21
C THR A 40 2.52 5.74 3.52
N THR A 41 3.33 6.47 4.30
CA THR A 41 4.49 7.22 3.77
C THR A 41 5.82 6.50 3.98
N HIS A 42 5.89 5.60 4.96
CA HIS A 42 7.08 4.80 5.27
C HIS A 42 6.68 3.37 5.62
N SER A 43 7.56 2.41 5.31
CA SER A 43 7.29 1.01 5.64
C SER A 43 7.28 0.79 7.15
N SER A 44 6.29 0.04 7.63
CA SER A 44 6.13 -0.25 9.07
C SER A 44 5.75 -1.70 9.31
N LYS A 45 6.29 -2.27 10.40
CA LYS A 45 6.10 -3.67 10.79
C LYS A 45 5.13 -3.78 11.96
N ARG A 46 4.24 -4.77 11.88
CA ARG A 46 3.35 -5.19 12.98
C ARG A 46 3.35 -6.71 13.11
N LYS A 47 3.09 -7.18 14.32
CA LYS A 47 3.04 -8.61 14.65
C LYS A 47 1.73 -8.97 15.34
N GLY A 48 1.27 -10.19 15.13
CA GLY A 48 0.10 -10.75 15.80
C GLY A 48 0.07 -12.27 15.72
N THR A 49 -0.73 -12.88 16.58
CA THR A 49 -1.01 -14.32 16.51
C THR A 49 -2.28 -14.53 15.70
N VAL A 50 -2.20 -15.32 14.64
CA VAL A 50 -3.32 -15.65 13.75
C VAL A 50 -3.37 -17.17 13.61
N ALA A 51 -4.51 -17.78 13.95
CA ALA A 51 -4.67 -19.24 13.95
C ALA A 51 -3.51 -19.99 14.66
N GLY A 52 -3.09 -19.47 15.82
CA GLY A 52 -2.00 -20.04 16.62
C GLY A 52 -0.58 -19.81 16.10
N ARG A 53 -0.40 -19.08 14.97
CA ARG A 53 0.91 -18.78 14.38
C ARG A 53 1.28 -17.31 14.53
N GLN A 54 2.56 -17.04 14.80
CA GLN A 54 3.10 -15.68 14.78
C GLN A 54 3.19 -15.18 13.33
N VAL A 55 2.44 -14.13 13.03
CA VAL A 55 2.41 -13.47 11.72
C VAL A 55 3.03 -12.08 11.85
N THR A 56 3.89 -11.75 10.91
CA THR A 56 4.45 -10.40 10.75
C THR A 56 3.91 -9.81 9.46
N VAL A 57 3.32 -8.62 9.55
CA VAL A 57 2.85 -7.86 8.39
C VAL A 57 3.69 -6.59 8.28
N VAL A 58 4.17 -6.33 7.07
CA VAL A 58 4.88 -5.09 6.72
C VAL A 58 4.00 -4.31 5.75
N ASP A 59 3.42 -3.20 6.20
CA ASP A 59 2.76 -2.25 5.30
C ASP A 59 3.83 -1.35 4.70
N THR A 60 3.76 -1.12 3.39
CA THR A 60 4.75 -0.35 2.61
C THR A 60 4.10 0.88 1.99
N PRO A 61 4.82 1.96 1.67
CA PRO A 61 4.23 3.11 0.98
C PRO A 61 3.60 2.71 -0.35
N GLY A 62 2.61 3.48 -0.82
CA GLY A 62 2.08 3.28 -2.17
C GLY A 62 3.13 3.59 -3.23
N TRP A 63 3.51 2.60 -4.04
CA TRP A 63 4.55 2.70 -5.07
C TRP A 63 4.12 3.59 -6.25
N TYR A 64 2.92 4.17 -6.22
CA TYR A 64 2.35 5.01 -7.27
C TYR A 64 2.36 6.51 -6.93
N VAL A 65 2.72 6.91 -5.70
CA VAL A 65 2.63 8.32 -5.32
C VAL A 65 3.78 9.08 -6.00
N GLY A 66 3.45 10.13 -6.76
CA GLY A 66 4.38 10.97 -7.54
C GLY A 66 5.42 11.76 -6.73
N ARG A 67 5.81 11.26 -5.55
CA ARG A 67 6.81 11.81 -4.62
C ARG A 67 7.97 10.82 -4.37
N ILE A 68 8.13 9.83 -5.23
CA ILE A 68 9.13 8.78 -5.09
C ILE A 68 10.23 9.03 -6.12
N THR A 69 11.39 9.50 -5.65
CA THR A 69 12.64 9.53 -6.42
C THR A 69 13.30 8.14 -6.40
N PRO A 70 14.22 7.81 -7.32
CA PRO A 70 14.98 6.56 -7.27
C PRO A 70 15.68 6.32 -5.93
N GLY A 71 16.20 7.40 -5.29
CA GLY A 71 16.79 7.32 -3.96
C GLY A 71 15.79 6.90 -2.88
N ASN A 72 14.56 7.41 -2.92
CA ASN A 72 13.50 7.02 -1.99
C ASN A 72 13.07 5.56 -2.19
N VAL A 73 13.10 5.05 -3.43
CA VAL A 73 12.83 3.63 -3.72
C VAL A 73 13.88 2.74 -3.06
N ALA A 74 15.16 3.01 -3.31
CA ALA A 74 16.25 2.21 -2.74
C ALA A 74 16.24 2.23 -1.21
N GLN A 75 15.98 3.40 -0.60
CA GLN A 75 15.86 3.52 0.85
C GLN A 75 14.69 2.71 1.42
N GLU A 76 13.50 2.80 0.81
CA GLU A 76 12.35 2.02 1.26
C GLU A 76 12.52 0.52 1.00
N LEU A 77 13.18 0.12 -0.09
CA LEU A 77 13.58 -1.27 -0.31
C LEU A 77 14.52 -1.77 0.80
N GLY A 78 15.56 -1.00 1.14
CA GLY A 78 16.44 -1.33 2.27
C GLY A 78 15.69 -1.41 3.60
N ARG A 79 14.70 -0.55 3.80
CA ARG A 79 13.81 -0.60 4.96
C ARG A 79 12.97 -1.87 4.98
N VAL A 80 12.31 -2.24 3.89
CA VAL A 80 11.51 -3.47 3.80
C VAL A 80 12.38 -4.71 4.05
N VAL A 81 13.58 -4.75 3.48
CA VAL A 81 14.54 -5.84 3.68
C VAL A 81 14.95 -5.92 5.16
N SER A 82 15.31 -4.80 5.80
CA SER A 82 15.68 -4.82 7.22
C SER A 82 14.52 -5.20 8.15
N LEU A 83 13.27 -4.92 7.77
CA LEU A 83 12.09 -5.36 8.50
C LEU A 83 11.77 -6.85 8.32
N CYS A 84 12.29 -7.47 7.26
CA CYS A 84 12.09 -8.88 6.89
C CYS A 84 13.38 -9.69 7.08
N SER A 85 13.61 -10.25 8.27
CA SER A 85 14.87 -10.93 8.63
C SER A 85 15.32 -12.07 7.71
N LEU A 86 14.39 -12.68 6.96
CA LEU A 86 14.65 -13.74 5.96
C LEU A 86 13.90 -13.49 4.63
N GLY A 87 13.47 -12.25 4.40
CA GLY A 87 12.55 -11.90 3.32
C GLY A 87 11.09 -12.30 3.59
N PRO A 88 10.13 -11.85 2.76
CA PRO A 88 8.73 -12.17 2.93
C PRO A 88 8.41 -13.63 2.55
N HIS A 89 7.53 -14.26 3.33
CA HIS A 89 6.93 -15.55 2.99
C HIS A 89 5.94 -15.42 1.81
N ALA A 90 5.19 -14.31 1.78
CA ALA A 90 4.28 -13.94 0.70
C ALA A 90 4.25 -12.41 0.57
N ILE A 91 3.96 -11.93 -0.64
CA ILE A 91 3.77 -10.53 -0.99
C ILE A 91 2.30 -10.36 -1.40
N LEU A 92 1.62 -9.39 -0.81
CA LEU A 92 0.23 -9.08 -1.16
C LEU A 92 0.20 -7.86 -2.08
N LEU A 93 -0.20 -8.07 -3.33
CA LEU A 93 -0.48 -6.98 -4.27
C LEU A 93 -1.95 -6.62 -4.16
N VAL A 94 -2.24 -5.50 -3.47
CA VAL A 94 -3.61 -5.04 -3.24
C VAL A 94 -4.11 -4.24 -4.44
N VAL A 95 -5.18 -4.73 -5.06
CA VAL A 95 -5.80 -4.15 -6.26
C VAL A 95 -7.27 -3.88 -5.96
N SER A 96 -7.71 -2.64 -6.15
CA SER A 96 -9.13 -2.31 -6.07
C SER A 96 -9.85 -2.80 -7.32
N ALA A 97 -10.87 -3.64 -7.15
CA ALA A 97 -11.70 -4.19 -8.21
C ALA A 97 -12.65 -3.14 -8.81
N THR A 98 -13.02 -2.14 -8.02
CA THR A 98 -13.89 -1.01 -8.41
C THR A 98 -13.08 0.22 -8.84
N GLY A 99 -11.80 0.26 -8.49
CA GLY A 99 -10.89 1.36 -8.78
C GLY A 99 -10.26 1.30 -10.16
N ASP A 100 -9.78 2.46 -10.60
CA ASP A 100 -9.02 2.64 -11.84
C ASP A 100 -7.68 1.88 -11.80
N PHE A 101 -7.68 0.57 -12.02
CA PHE A 101 -6.53 -0.18 -12.53
C PHE A 101 -6.32 0.17 -14.02
N ARG A 102 -6.30 1.47 -14.33
CA ARG A 102 -6.02 1.97 -15.68
C ARG A 102 -4.59 1.61 -16.02
N GLN A 103 -4.35 1.15 -17.25
CA GLN A 103 -3.05 0.63 -17.72
C GLN A 103 -1.84 1.48 -17.30
N GLY A 104 -1.97 2.81 -17.25
CA GLY A 104 -0.91 3.72 -16.81
C GLY A 104 -0.43 3.51 -15.37
N LYS A 105 -1.32 3.19 -14.42
CA LYS A 105 -0.94 2.97 -13.01
C LYS A 105 -0.21 1.63 -12.81
N TRP A 106 -0.63 0.62 -13.57
CA TRP A 106 0.01 -0.69 -13.54
C TRP A 106 1.42 -0.64 -14.15
N ARG A 107 1.60 0.00 -15.32
CA ARG A 107 2.92 0.14 -15.95
C ARG A 107 3.96 0.75 -15.01
N THR A 108 3.64 1.85 -14.33
CA THR A 108 4.55 2.47 -13.35
C THR A 108 4.85 1.56 -12.16
N THR A 109 3.86 0.77 -11.71
CA THR A 109 4.07 -0.21 -10.64
C THR A 109 5.00 -1.32 -11.10
N GLU A 110 4.77 -1.86 -12.30
CA GLU A 110 5.61 -2.90 -12.91
C GLU A 110 7.06 -2.42 -13.12
N GLU A 111 7.25 -1.22 -13.68
CA GLU A 111 8.57 -0.61 -13.86
C GLU A 111 9.36 -0.50 -12.55
N ARG A 112 8.68 -0.13 -11.46
CA ARG A 112 9.32 -0.02 -10.13
C ARG A 112 9.59 -1.40 -9.52
N LEU A 113 8.68 -2.35 -9.69
CA LEU A 113 8.86 -3.73 -9.24
C LEU A 113 10.00 -4.45 -9.99
N ARG A 114 10.24 -4.10 -11.27
CA ARG A 114 11.39 -4.60 -12.05
C ARG A 114 12.75 -4.17 -11.47
N GLN A 115 12.81 -3.08 -10.72
CA GLN A 115 14.04 -2.67 -10.02
C GLN A 115 14.38 -3.60 -8.86
N ILE A 116 13.41 -4.37 -8.36
CA ILE A 116 13.66 -5.42 -7.39
C ILE A 116 14.23 -6.61 -8.15
N GLN A 117 15.54 -6.81 -8.08
CA GLN A 117 16.25 -7.97 -8.64
C GLN A 117 16.00 -9.25 -7.82
N ALA A 118 14.74 -9.58 -7.56
CA ALA A 118 14.32 -10.77 -6.86
C ALA A 118 13.11 -11.40 -7.56
N PRO A 119 12.93 -12.73 -7.50
CA PRO A 119 11.76 -13.41 -8.06
C PRO A 119 10.50 -13.19 -7.20
N ILE A 120 10.15 -11.92 -6.95
CA ILE A 120 9.05 -11.50 -6.09
C ILE A 120 7.70 -12.08 -6.53
N TRP A 121 7.54 -12.29 -7.83
CA TRP A 121 6.30 -12.78 -8.43
C TRP A 121 5.97 -14.22 -8.02
N GLN A 122 6.97 -15.05 -7.74
CA GLN A 122 6.76 -16.43 -7.28
C GLN A 122 6.11 -16.52 -5.91
N ARG A 123 6.17 -15.43 -5.12
CA ARG A 123 5.59 -15.32 -3.78
C ARG A 123 4.49 -14.27 -3.72
N THR A 124 4.02 -13.77 -4.86
CA THR A 124 2.99 -12.73 -4.91
C THR A 124 1.60 -13.34 -5.01
N ILE A 125 0.70 -12.87 -4.14
CA ILE A 125 -0.73 -13.15 -4.17
C ILE A 125 -1.44 -11.82 -4.47
N VAL A 126 -2.32 -11.82 -5.47
CA VAL A 126 -3.14 -10.65 -5.78
C VAL A 126 -4.36 -10.65 -4.86
N LEU A 127 -4.51 -9.58 -4.08
CA LEU A 127 -5.67 -9.37 -3.23
C LEU A 127 -6.59 -8.33 -3.87
N LEU A 128 -7.79 -8.76 -4.23
CA LEU A 128 -8.82 -7.87 -4.76
C LEU A 128 -9.63 -7.26 -3.61
N THR A 129 -9.80 -5.93 -3.62
CA THR A 129 -10.61 -5.19 -2.64
C THR A 129 -11.72 -4.41 -3.35
N HIS A 130 -12.87 -4.22 -2.71
CA HIS A 130 -14.02 -3.50 -3.27
C HIS A 130 -14.06 -2.02 -2.88
#